data_AF-A0A966EZT8-F1
#
_entry.id   AF-A0A966EZT8-F1
#
_cell.length_a   1.000
_cell.length_b   1.000
_cell.length_c   1.000
_cell.angle_alpha   90.00
_cell.angle_beta   90.00
_cell.angle_gamma   90.00
#
_symmetry.space_group_name_H-M   'P 1'
#
loop_
_entity.id
_entity.type
_entity.pdbx_description
1 polymer ?
#
loop_
_entity_poly.entity_id
_entity_poly.type
_entity_poly.pdbx_seq_one_letter_code
_entity_poly.pdbx_strand_id
1 'polypeptide(L)' 'SVQGKLRRLEMETMFFGKYDKGSAIISIYAGAGGEDAGDWTKMLFNMYV' A
#
# COMPACT_ATOMS: atom_id res chain seq x y z
N SER A 1 -3.93 -27.56 3.22
CA SER A 1 -4.33 -27.59 4.64
C SER A 1 -5.54 -26.68 4.84
N VAL A 2 -6.20 -26.75 6.00
CA VAL A 2 -7.28 -25.81 6.38
C VAL A 2 -6.83 -24.36 6.30
N GLN A 3 -5.58 -24.07 6.70
CA GLN A 3 -5.00 -22.72 6.65
C GLN A 3 -4.95 -22.13 5.24
N GLY A 4 -4.65 -22.95 4.22
CA GLY A 4 -4.65 -22.49 2.82
C GLY A 4 -6.03 -22.10 2.32
N LYS A 5 -7.09 -22.80 2.76
CA LYS A 5 -8.48 -22.46 2.43
C LYS A 5 -8.93 -21.19 3.15
N LEU A 6 -8.53 -21.03 4.42
CA LEU A 6 -8.81 -19.82 5.19
C LEU A 6 -8.16 -18.59 4.54
N ARG A 7 -6.87 -18.69 4.22
CA ARG A 7 -6.13 -17.61 3.54
C ARG A 7 -6.74 -17.23 2.20
N ARG A 8 -7.26 -18.19 1.44
CA ARG A 8 -7.93 -17.90 0.16
C ARG A 8 -9.21 -17.09 0.37
N LEU A 9 -10.03 -17.49 1.34
CA LEU A 9 -11.27 -16.79 1.67
C LEU A 9 -10.97 -15.38 2.22
N GLU A 10 -9.96 -15.21 3.07
CA GLU A 10 -9.52 -13.90 3.54
C GLU A 10 -9.16 -12.97 2.38
N MET A 11 -8.34 -13.44 1.43
CA MET A 11 -7.98 -12.68 0.23
C MET A 11 -9.20 -12.32 -0.62
N GLU A 12 -10.11 -13.27 -0.85
CA GLU A 12 -11.36 -13.04 -1.60
C GLU A 12 -12.26 -11.99 -0.91
N THR A 13 -12.30 -11.96 0.42
CA THR A 13 -13.08 -10.98 1.19
C THR A 13 -12.43 -9.59 1.28
N MET A 14 -11.11 -9.50 1.17
CA MET A 14 -10.38 -8.22 1.25
C MET A 14 -10.16 -7.56 -0.11
N PHE A 15 -10.04 -8.34 -1.19
CA PHE A 15 -9.66 -7.86 -2.52
C PHE A 15 -10.74 -8.11 -3.58
N PHE A 16 -11.98 -7.68 -3.30
CA PHE A 16 -13.14 -7.81 -4.20
C PHE A 16 -13.42 -6.55 -5.03
N GLY A 17 -12.58 -5.51 -4.88
CA GLY A 17 -12.68 -4.26 -5.61
C GLY A 17 -12.35 -4.43 -7.10
N LYS A 18 -12.95 -3.57 -7.93
CA LYS A 18 -12.84 -3.61 -9.39
C LYS A 18 -11.39 -3.60 -9.90
N TYR A 19 -10.48 -2.96 -9.17
CA TYR A 19 -9.10 -2.72 -9.60
C TYR A 19 -8.04 -3.40 -8.73
N ASP A 20 -8.44 -4.25 -7.77
CA ASP A 20 -7.51 -4.88 -6.82
C ASP A 20 -6.55 -5.87 -7.48
N LYS A 21 -6.87 -6.34 -8.68
CA LYS A 21 -6.00 -7.20 -9.49
C LYS A 21 -4.89 -6.43 -10.20
N GLY A 22 -5.00 -5.11 -10.31
CA GLY A 22 -4.05 -4.26 -11.02
C GLY A 22 -2.85 -3.87 -10.16
N SER A 23 -1.77 -3.45 -10.80
CA SER A 23 -0.69 -2.76 -10.11
C SER A 23 -1.19 -1.42 -9.56
N ALA A 24 -0.79 -1.09 -8.34
CA ALA A 24 -1.03 0.24 -7.77
C ALA A 24 0.05 1.23 -8.27
N ILE A 25 -0.37 2.45 -8.58
CA ILE A 25 0.53 3.59 -8.77
C ILE A 25 0.47 4.41 -7.50
N ILE A 26 1.62 4.60 -6.84
CA ILE A 26 1.74 5.36 -5.60
C ILE A 26 2.51 6.65 -5.89
N SER A 27 2.00 7.77 -5.41
CA SER A 27 2.66 9.08 -5.50
C SER A 27 2.64 9.72 -4.12
N ILE A 28 3.80 10.18 -3.66
CA ILE A 28 3.98 10.77 -2.34
C ILE A 28 4.46 12.20 -2.53
N TYR A 29 3.80 13.14 -1.89
CA TYR A 29 4.10 14.57 -1.97
C TYR A 29 4.31 15.12 -0.57
N ALA A 30 5.36 15.93 -0.40
CA ALA A 30 5.56 16.66 0.84
C ALA A 30 4.47 17.71 1.02
N GLY A 31 3.83 17.69 2.19
CA GLY A 31 2.85 18.70 2.60
C GLY A 31 3.52 19.95 3.17
N ALA A 32 2.75 20.74 3.92
CA ALA A 32 3.31 21.86 4.69
C ALA A 32 4.25 21.33 5.79
N GLY A 33 5.37 22.03 6.01
CA GLY A 33 6.40 21.63 6.98
C GLY A 33 7.83 21.83 6.48
N GLY A 34 8.01 22.25 5.22
CA GLY A 34 9.34 22.58 4.69
C GLY A 34 10.24 21.35 4.56
N GLU A 35 11.47 21.48 5.02
CA GLU A 35 12.50 20.44 4.91
C GLU A 35 12.11 19.16 5.66
N ASP A 36 11.58 19.27 6.88
CA ASP A 36 11.16 18.12 7.68
C ASP A 36 10.07 17.28 6.98
N ALA A 37 9.10 17.94 6.34
CA ALA A 37 8.06 17.25 5.57
C ALA A 37 8.63 16.56 4.32
N GLY A 38 9.68 17.14 3.73
CA GLY A 38 10.44 16.54 2.63
C GLY A 38 11.21 15.30 3.07
N ASP A 39 11.93 15.37 4.19
CA ASP A 39 12.68 14.25 4.75
C ASP A 39 11.75 13.09 5.11
N TRP A 40 10.60 13.39 5.73
CA TRP A 40 9.58 12.38 6.01
C TRP A 40 9.02 11.74 4.73
N THR A 41 8.74 12.55 3.71
CA THR A 41 8.30 12.06 2.39
C THR A 41 9.31 11.09 1.79
N LYS A 42 10.61 11.40 1.93
CA LYS A 42 11.70 10.54 1.46
C LYS A 42 11.80 9.24 2.27
N MET A 43 11.58 9.30 3.57
CA MET A 43 11.49 8.09 4.40
C MET A 43 10.35 7.17 3.95
N LEU A 44 9.16 7.72 3.71
CA LEU A 44 8.02 6.93 3.22
C LEU A 44 8.29 6.34 1.84
N PHE A 45 8.91 7.10 0.94
CA PHE A 45 9.27 6.59 -0.39
C PHE A 45 10.18 5.36 -0.29
N ASN A 46 11.25 5.43 0.51
CA ASN A 46 12.18 4.31 0.72
C ASN A 46 11.56 3.10 1.44
N MET A 47 10.43 3.28 2.14
CA MET A 47 9.73 2.19 2.81
C MET A 47 8.89 1.35 1.83
N TYR A 48 8.39 1.97 0.76
CA TYR A 48 7.43 1.36 -0.17
C TYR A 48 8.02 1.01 -1.54
N VAL A 49 9.21 1.51 -1.90
CA VAL A 49 9.91 1.29 -3.18
C VAL A 49 11.26 0.63 -2.94
#